data_AF-F3B4N3-F1
#
_entry.id   AF-F3B4N3-F1
#
_cell.length_a   1.000
_cell.length_b   1.000
_cell.length_c   1.000
_cell.angle_alpha   90.00
_cell.angle_beta   90.00
_cell.angle_gamma   90.00
#
_symmetry.space_group_name_H-M   'P 1'
#
loop_
_entity.id
_entity.type
_entity.pdbx_description
1 polymer ?
#
loop_
_entity_poly.entity_id
_entity_poly.type
_entity_poly.pdbx_seq_one_letter_code
_entity_poly.pdbx_strand_id
1 'polypeptide(L)'
;MNELQVNTESLYQEAEKTIESIRKLKQILERQRNIIKKMGGYWNGEGYEAATKKYMELSDKFSQLLNQLEDTPSTLFDIAKAYENMERANQDTLSKLPDSILD
;
A
#
# COMPACT_ATOMS: atom_id res chain seq x y z
N MET A 1 0.45 26.21 20.98
CA MET A 1 1.09 24.98 20.48
C MET A 1 0.00 24.11 19.88
N ASN A 2 -0.07 23.99 18.55
CA ASN A 2 -0.76 22.88 17.91
C ASN A 2 0.31 22.05 17.20
N GLU A 3 0.95 21.17 17.97
CA GLU A 3 1.75 20.12 17.35
C GLU A 3 0.80 19.12 16.71
N LEU A 4 0.98 18.85 15.43
CA LEU A 4 0.37 17.72 14.75
C LEU A 4 0.61 16.45 15.60
N GLN A 5 -0.45 15.85 16.15
CA GLN A 5 -0.34 14.52 16.78
C GLN A 5 -0.01 13.41 15.77
N VAL A 6 -0.06 13.73 14.48
CA VAL A 6 0.20 12.82 13.37
C VAL A 6 1.27 13.41 12.45
N ASN A 7 2.39 12.73 12.32
CA ASN A 7 3.43 13.09 11.36
C ASN A 7 2.99 12.72 9.94
N THR A 8 2.44 13.69 9.21
CA THR A 8 1.87 13.49 7.86
C THR A 8 2.94 13.10 6.84
N GLU A 9 4.15 13.66 6.95
CA GLU A 9 5.30 13.27 6.13
C GLU A 9 5.61 11.78 6.25
N SER A 10 5.61 11.25 7.48
CA SER A 10 5.82 9.81 7.72
C SER A 10 4.71 8.97 7.08
N LEU A 11 3.45 9.42 7.12
CA LEU A 11 2.34 8.72 6.46
C LEU A 11 2.52 8.67 4.93
N TYR A 12 2.94 9.79 4.30
CA TYR A 12 3.25 9.82 2.87
C TYR A 12 4.39 8.84 2.53
N GLN A 13 5.48 8.88 3.29
CA GLN A 13 6.63 8.00 3.05
C GLN A 13 6.28 6.52 3.19
N GLU A 14 5.51 6.14 4.23
CA GLU A 14 5.09 4.75 4.41
C GLU A 14 4.09 4.29 3.36
N ALA A 15 3.20 5.18 2.87
CA ALA A 15 2.32 4.89 1.76
C ALA A 15 3.11 4.61 0.47
N GLU A 16 4.10 5.43 0.14
CA GLU A 16 4.98 5.23 -1.02
C GLU A 16 5.76 3.92 -0.94
N LYS A 17 6.38 3.63 0.21
CA LYS A 17 7.09 2.35 0.45
C LYS A 17 6.17 1.15 0.30
N THR A 18 4.91 1.27 0.75
CA THR A 18 3.90 0.22 0.63
C THR A 18 3.56 -0.03 -0.84
N ILE A 19 3.35 1.03 -1.64
CA ILE A 19 3.11 0.93 -3.09
C ILE A 19 4.29 0.23 -3.78
N GLU A 20 5.52 0.62 -3.46
CA GLU A 20 6.72 0.01 -4.04
C GLU A 20 6.81 -1.48 -3.69
N SER A 21 6.55 -1.82 -2.43
CA SER A 21 6.59 -3.20 -1.94
C SER A 21 5.54 -4.08 -2.61
N ILE A 22 4.30 -3.60 -2.75
CA ILE A 22 3.24 -4.32 -3.46
C ILE A 22 3.64 -4.56 -4.92
N ARG A 23 4.18 -3.54 -5.61
CA ARG A 23 4.67 -3.68 -6.99
C ARG A 23 5.77 -4.74 -7.10
N LYS A 24 6.75 -4.73 -6.19
CA LYS A 24 7.82 -5.75 -6.15
C LYS A 24 7.25 -7.15 -5.96
N LEU A 25 6.29 -7.33 -5.05
CA LEU A 25 5.65 -8.61 -4.79
C LEU A 25 4.88 -9.13 -6.03
N LYS A 26 4.13 -8.25 -6.72
CA LYS A 26 3.47 -8.61 -7.98
C LYS A 26 4.46 -9.07 -9.05
N GLN A 27 5.60 -8.38 -9.20
CA GLN A 27 6.64 -8.78 -10.14
C GLN A 27 7.29 -10.12 -9.79
N ILE A 28 7.53 -10.40 -8.50
CA ILE A 28 8.06 -11.69 -8.04
C ILE A 28 7.09 -12.82 -8.38
N LEU A 29 5.80 -12.61 -8.13
CA LEU A 29 4.75 -13.58 -8.40
C LEU A 29 4.70 -13.96 -9.89
N GLU A 30 4.77 -12.98 -10.78
CA GLU A 30 4.82 -13.19 -12.23
C GLU A 30 6.09 -13.93 -12.68
N ARG A 31 7.25 -13.60 -12.09
CA ARG A 31 8.49 -14.35 -12.35
C ARG A 31 8.36 -15.81 -11.94
N GLN A 32 7.82 -16.09 -10.76
CA GLN A 32 7.62 -17.47 -10.29
C GLN A 32 6.62 -18.22 -11.18
N ARG A 33 5.51 -17.59 -11.60
CA ARG A 33 4.56 -18.18 -12.59
C ARG A 33 5.27 -18.60 -13.87
N ASN A 34 6.14 -17.74 -14.40
CA ASN A 34 6.89 -18.03 -15.61
C ASN A 34 7.89 -19.19 -15.42
N ILE A 35 8.55 -19.28 -14.27
CA ILE A 35 9.44 -20.40 -13.94
C ILE A 35 8.64 -21.71 -13.92
N ILE A 36 7.52 -21.76 -13.21
CA ILE A 36 6.68 -22.96 -13.10
C ILE A 36 6.16 -23.41 -14.49
N LYS A 37 5.72 -22.46 -15.33
CA LYS A 37 5.32 -22.77 -16.72
C LYS A 37 6.47 -23.38 -17.53
N LYS A 38 7.69 -22.85 -17.38
CA LYS A 38 8.88 -23.38 -18.08
C LYS A 38 9.26 -24.80 -17.62
N MET A 39 8.89 -25.19 -16.40
CA MET A 39 9.18 -26.55 -15.92
C MET A 39 8.50 -27.64 -16.76
N GLY A 40 7.37 -27.32 -17.42
CA GLY A 40 6.70 -28.24 -18.34
C GLY A 40 7.56 -28.66 -19.54
N GLY A 41 8.65 -27.94 -19.82
CA GLY A 41 9.61 -28.33 -20.86
C GLY A 41 10.42 -29.59 -20.53
N TYR A 42 10.58 -29.93 -19.24
CA TYR A 42 11.41 -31.06 -18.79
C TYR A 42 10.75 -31.94 -17.73
N TRP A 43 9.61 -31.52 -17.18
CA TRP A 43 8.83 -32.28 -16.20
C TRP A 43 7.38 -32.36 -16.65
N ASN A 44 6.92 -33.57 -16.94
CA ASN A 44 5.58 -33.85 -17.48
C ASN A 44 4.88 -34.96 -16.68
N GLY A 45 3.56 -35.05 -16.81
CA GLY A 45 2.71 -36.05 -16.16
C GLY A 45 1.96 -35.52 -14.94
N GLU A 46 1.17 -36.39 -14.32
CA GLU A 46 0.18 -36.03 -13.29
C GLU A 46 0.80 -35.28 -12.09
N GLY A 47 2.04 -35.62 -11.70
CA GLY A 47 2.75 -34.92 -10.63
C GLY A 47 3.06 -33.45 -10.95
N TYR A 48 3.48 -33.17 -12.19
CA TYR A 48 3.71 -31.81 -12.67
C TYR A 48 2.40 -31.02 -12.71
N GLU A 49 1.34 -31.63 -13.25
CA GLU A 49 0.02 -31.01 -13.34
C GLU A 49 -0.55 -30.64 -11.96
N ALA A 50 -0.47 -31.58 -11.01
CA ALA A 50 -0.95 -31.36 -9.65
C ALA A 50 -0.16 -30.25 -8.92
N ALA A 51 1.18 -30.27 -9.03
CA ALA A 51 2.03 -29.25 -8.41
C ALA A 51 1.81 -27.86 -9.04
N THR A 52 1.73 -27.80 -10.37
CA THR A 52 1.51 -26.55 -11.10
C THR A 52 0.14 -25.98 -10.80
N LYS A 53 -0.92 -26.80 -10.82
CA LYS A 53 -2.27 -26.36 -10.46
C LYS A 53 -2.31 -25.76 -9.06
N LYS A 54 -1.76 -26.48 -8.07
CA LYS A 54 -1.71 -26.01 -6.67
C LYS A 54 -0.94 -24.70 -6.54
N TYR A 55 0.19 -24.57 -7.25
CA TYR A 55 0.95 -23.33 -7.27
C TYR A 55 0.15 -22.17 -7.89
N MET A 56 -0.52 -22.39 -9.03
CA MET A 56 -1.30 -21.35 -9.70
C MET A 56 -2.47 -20.87 -8.82
N GLU A 57 -3.18 -21.79 -8.17
CA GLU A 57 -4.25 -21.45 -7.22
C GLU A 57 -3.73 -20.60 -6.03
N LEU A 58 -2.58 -20.96 -5.46
CA LEU A 58 -1.96 -20.17 -4.39
C LEU A 58 -1.53 -18.80 -4.91
N SER A 59 -0.96 -18.76 -6.11
CA SER A 59 -0.49 -17.55 -6.75
C SER A 59 -1.65 -16.58 -7.01
N ASP A 60 -2.79 -17.07 -7.50
CA ASP A 60 -3.99 -16.26 -7.72
C ASP A 60 -4.54 -15.68 -6.40
N LYS A 61 -4.59 -16.48 -5.33
CA LYS A 61 -4.98 -15.98 -4.00
C LYS A 61 -4.05 -14.87 -3.50
N PHE A 62 -2.75 -15.04 -3.68
CA PHE A 62 -1.78 -14.00 -3.34
C PHE A 62 -1.96 -12.73 -4.19
N SER A 63 -2.23 -12.87 -5.48
CA SER A 63 -2.50 -11.73 -6.36
C SER A 63 -3.75 -10.94 -5.91
N GLN A 64 -4.82 -11.65 -5.55
CA GLN A 64 -6.04 -11.03 -5.03
C GLN A 64 -5.77 -10.26 -3.73
N LEU A 65 -5.02 -10.85 -2.79
CA LEU A 65 -4.64 -10.18 -1.55
C LEU A 65 -3.80 -8.92 -1.83
N LEU A 66 -2.85 -8.99 -2.76
CA LEU A 66 -2.05 -7.82 -3.14
C LEU A 66 -2.90 -6.70 -3.74
N ASN A 67 -3.94 -7.03 -4.53
CA ASN A 67 -4.87 -6.04 -5.06
C ASN A 67 -5.70 -5.38 -3.94
N GLN A 68 -6.14 -6.15 -2.94
CA GLN A 68 -6.84 -5.60 -1.78
C GLN A 68 -5.95 -4.66 -0.96
N LEU A 69 -4.65 -4.96 -0.87
CA LEU A 69 -3.69 -4.11 -0.16
C LEU A 69 -3.39 -2.79 -0.86
N GLU A 70 -3.68 -2.66 -2.17
CA GLU A 70 -3.43 -1.41 -2.92
C GLU A 70 -4.30 -0.23 -2.47
N ASP A 71 -5.40 -0.49 -1.75
CA ASP A 71 -6.25 0.57 -1.20
C ASP A 71 -5.66 1.19 0.09
N THR A 72 -4.73 0.49 0.75
CA THR A 72 -4.13 0.93 2.02
C THR A 72 -3.30 2.22 1.85
N PRO A 73 -2.39 2.33 0.87
CA PRO A 73 -1.67 3.58 0.60
C PRO A 73 -2.58 4.78 0.34
N SER A 74 -3.67 4.59 -0.43
CA SER A 74 -4.64 5.66 -0.70
C SER A 74 -5.27 6.18 0.59
N THR A 75 -5.62 5.26 1.49
CA THR A 75 -6.14 5.61 2.82
C THR A 75 -5.13 6.42 3.65
N LEU A 76 -3.85 6.05 3.61
CA LEU A 76 -2.80 6.79 4.32
C LEU A 76 -2.63 8.22 3.77
N PHE A 77 -2.71 8.38 2.44
CA PHE A 77 -2.69 9.70 1.80
C PHE A 77 -3.90 10.56 2.18
N ASP A 78 -5.10 9.97 2.21
CA ASP A 78 -6.32 10.67 2.59
C ASP A 78 -6.27 11.14 4.05
N ILE A 79 -5.76 10.31 4.95
CA ILE A 79 -5.54 10.68 6.36
C ILE A 79 -4.55 11.84 6.47
N ALA A 80 -3.38 11.72 5.82
CA ALA A 80 -2.35 12.78 5.85
C ALA A 80 -2.92 14.13 5.38
N LYS A 81 -3.65 14.12 4.26
CA LYS A 81 -4.30 15.31 3.69
C LYS A 81 -5.38 15.89 4.62
N ALA A 82 -6.15 15.05 5.30
CA ALA A 82 -7.17 15.50 6.25
C ALA A 82 -6.53 16.28 7.42
N TYR A 83 -5.44 15.75 7.99
CA TYR A 83 -4.69 16.42 9.06
C TYR A 83 -4.09 17.76 8.61
N GLU A 84 -3.49 17.81 7.42
CA GLU A 84 -2.92 19.06 6.87
C GLU A 84 -3.99 20.14 6.64
N ASN A 85 -5.17 19.75 6.16
CA ASN A 85 -6.27 20.70 5.95
C ASN A 85 -6.84 21.21 7.28
N MET A 86 -6.97 20.33 8.28
CA MET A 86 -7.42 20.73 9.62
C MET A 86 -6.45 21.73 10.26
N GLU A 87 -5.14 21.49 10.15
CA GLU A 87 -4.13 22.39 10.70
C GLU A 87 -4.16 23.76 10.01
N ARG A 88 -4.27 23.79 8.67
CA ARG A 88 -4.42 25.05 7.93
C ARG A 88 -5.65 25.83 8.37
N ALA A 89 -6.80 25.16 8.54
CA ALA A 89 -8.02 25.80 9.01
C ALA A 89 -7.89 26.34 10.45
N ASN A 90 -7.19 25.62 11.34
CA ASN A 90 -6.91 26.07 12.68
C ASN A 90 -6.01 27.32 12.67
N GLN A 91 -4.95 27.35 11.86
CA GLN A 91 -4.07 28.50 11.71
C GLN A 91 -4.80 29.73 11.12
N ASP A 92 -5.66 29.52 10.12
CA ASP A 92 -6.51 30.57 9.55
C ASP A 92 -7.53 31.11 10.55
N THR A 93 -7.98 30.30 11.51
CA THR A 93 -8.89 30.72 12.58
C THR A 93 -8.13 31.49 13.67
N LEU A 94 -6.97 30.98 14.10
CA LEU A 94 -6.10 31.63 15.08
C LEU A 94 -5.65 33.02 14.60
N SER A 95 -5.28 33.17 13.33
CA SER A 95 -4.89 34.46 12.75
C SER A 95 -6.01 35.49 12.66
N LYS A 96 -7.28 35.07 12.83
CA LYS A 96 -8.45 35.95 12.84
C LYS A 96 -8.98 36.25 14.24
N LEU A 97 -8.46 35.58 15.27
CA LEU A 97 -8.82 35.86 16.65
C LEU A 97 -8.16 37.18 17.08
N PRO A 98 -8.90 38.12 17.70
CA PRO A 98 -8.32 39.35 18.22
C PRO A 98 -7.37 39.03 19.39
N ASP A 99 -6.26 39.75 19.46
CA ASP A 99 -5.19 39.56 20.45
C ASP A 99 -5.71 39.53 21.90
N SER A 100 -6.83 40.22 22.18
CA SER A 100 -7.47 40.29 23.50
C SER A 100 -8.07 38.98 24.03
N ILE A 101 -8.07 37.91 23.24
CA ILE A 101 -8.59 36.57 23.63
C ILE A 101 -7.42 35.57 23.83
N LEU A 102 -6.18 35.98 23.53
CA LEU A 102 -4.98 35.12 23.62
C LEU A 102 -4.18 35.29 24.92
N ASP A 103 -4.58 36.24 25.78
CA ASP A 103 -4.12 36.42 27.18
C ASP A 103 -4.98 35.62 28.18
#